data_AF-A0A968I1F3-F1
#
_entry.id   AF-A0A968I1F3-F1
#
_cell.length_a   1.000
_cell.length_b   1.000
_cell.length_c   1.000
_cell.angle_alpha   90.00
_cell.angle_beta   90.00
_cell.angle_gamma   90.00
#
_symmetry.space_group_name_H-M   'P 1'
#
loop_
_entity.id
_entity.type
_entity.pdbx_description
1 polymer ?
#
loop_
_entity_poly.entity_id
_entity_poly.type
_entity_poly.pdbx_seq_one_letter_code
_entity_poly.pdbx_strand_id
1 'polypeptide(L)'
;MLSYDPVSKRLGSYLIDAGLLTQFQVDVALNDQEATGMRFGDIVVERGWVKRQTIEYLTRKIIEMERKLGEPLAQGLIETRYSRQKRPK
;
A
#
# COMPACT_ATOMS: atom_id res chain seq x y z
N MET A 1 7.09 0.08 17.07
CA MET A 1 8.18 0.60 16.22
C MET A 1 8.74 -0.59 15.46
N LEU A 2 8.51 -0.84 14.16
CA LEU A 2 7.69 -0.23 13.11
C LEU A 2 6.57 -1.22 12.75
N SER A 3 5.30 -0.81 12.73
CA SER A 3 4.19 -1.66 12.25
C SER A 3 4.09 -1.59 10.72
N TYR A 4 5.18 -1.93 10.02
CA TYR A 4 5.14 -2.05 8.56
C TYR A 4 4.47 -3.36 8.20
N ASP A 5 3.21 -3.27 7.77
CA ASP A 5 2.45 -4.41 7.25
C ASP A 5 2.30 -4.25 5.72
N PRO A 6 3.19 -4.85 4.92
CA PRO A 6 3.13 -4.77 3.46
C PRO A 6 1.90 -5.49 2.90
N VAL A 7 1.25 -6.38 3.66
CA VAL A 7 0.06 -7.11 3.20
C VAL A 7 -1.15 -6.19 3.14
N SER A 8 -1.31 -5.29 4.13
CA SER A 8 -2.44 -4.35 4.20
C SER A 8 -2.20 -3.01 3.48
N LYS A 9 -0.96 -2.71 3.10
CA LYS A 9 -0.61 -1.45 2.43
C LYS A 9 -1.29 -1.33 1.06
N ARG A 10 -1.95 -0.18 0.83
CA ARG A 10 -2.72 0.11 -0.39
C ARG A 10 -1.91 0.93 -1.39
N LEU A 11 -2.30 0.87 -2.66
CA LEU A 11 -1.65 1.60 -3.77
C LEU A 11 -1.47 3.09 -3.49
N GLY A 12 -2.49 3.75 -2.91
CA GLY A 12 -2.41 5.18 -2.55
C GLY A 12 -1.24 5.49 -1.61
N SER A 13 -0.97 4.64 -0.61
CA SER A 13 0.17 4.81 0.30
C SER A 13 1.51 4.69 -0.42
N TYR A 14 1.66 3.75 -1.36
CA TYR A 14 2.88 3.65 -2.17
C TYR A 14 3.12 4.90 -3.02
N LEU A 15 2.05 5.48 -3.57
CA LEU A 15 2.16 6.69 -4.39
C LEU A 15 2.50 7.92 -3.54
N ILE A 16 2.01 8.00 -2.29
CA ILE A 16 2.43 9.03 -1.33
C ILE A 16 3.90 8.86 -0.93
N ASP A 17 4.31 7.65 -0.56
CA ASP A 17 5.68 7.36 -0.14
C ASP A 17 6.70 7.66 -1.26
N ALA A 18 6.29 7.46 -2.53
CA ALA A 18 7.09 7.79 -3.70
C ALA A 18 7.06 9.29 -4.08
N GLY A 19 6.30 10.12 -3.34
CA GLY A 19 6.12 11.54 -3.64
C GLY A 19 5.33 11.83 -4.92
N LEU A 20 4.62 10.83 -5.45
CA LEU A 20 3.85 10.93 -6.70
C LEU A 20 2.45 11.49 -6.47
N LEU A 21 1.90 11.30 -5.26
CA LEU A 21 0.63 11.86 -4.83
C LEU A 21 0.77 12.48 -3.44
N THR A 22 -0.04 13.48 -3.18
CA THR A 22 -0.29 14.01 -1.83
C THR A 22 -1.46 13.27 -1.18
N GLN A 23 -1.56 13.34 0.16
CA GLN A 23 -2.72 12.80 0.87
C GLN A 23 -4.04 13.39 0.32
N PHE A 24 -4.06 14.71 0.06
CA PHE A 24 -5.22 15.37 -0.51
C PHE A 24 -5.63 14.79 -1.87
N GLN A 25 -4.68 14.52 -2.77
CA GLN A 25 -4.99 13.91 -4.06
C GLN A 25 -5.52 12.48 -3.91
N VAL A 26 -5.01 11.72 -2.94
CA VAL A 26 -5.56 10.39 -2.62
C VAL A 26 -7.01 10.51 -2.16
N ASP A 27 -7.31 11.44 -1.26
CA ASP A 27 -8.67 11.65 -0.74
C ASP A 27 -9.63 12.05 -1.88
N VAL A 28 -9.21 12.93 -2.78
CA VAL A 28 -10.00 13.29 -3.97
C VAL A 28 -10.25 12.08 -4.88
N ALA A 29 -9.22 11.28 -5.17
CA ALA A 29 -9.38 10.09 -6.00
C ALA A 29 -10.25 9.01 -5.34
N LEU A 30 -10.28 8.93 -4.01
CA LEU A 30 -11.19 8.04 -3.28
C LEU A 30 -12.64 8.52 -3.39
N ASN A 31 -12.89 9.81 -3.26
CA ASN A 31 -14.22 10.39 -3.49
C ASN A 31 -14.71 10.14 -4.92
N ASP A 32 -13.84 10.28 -5.93
CA ASP A 32 -14.20 9.94 -7.30
C ASP A 32 -14.48 8.46 -7.47
N GLN A 33 -13.70 7.59 -6.81
CA GLN A 33 -13.91 6.16 -6.85
C GLN A 33 -15.28 5.78 -6.30
N GLU A 34 -15.73 6.41 -5.20
CA GLU A 34 -17.07 6.22 -4.66
C GLU A 34 -18.16 6.75 -5.60
N ALA A 35 -17.93 7.92 -6.21
CA ALA A 35 -18.92 8.55 -7.09
C ALA A 35 -19.07 7.85 -8.45
N THR A 36 -17.99 7.29 -8.98
CA THR A 36 -17.93 6.75 -10.36
C THR A 36 -17.86 5.23 -10.42
N GLY A 37 -17.43 4.57 -9.34
CA GLY A 37 -17.11 3.14 -9.33
C GLY A 37 -15.81 2.78 -10.06
N MET A 38 -15.04 3.75 -10.54
CA MET A 38 -13.78 3.51 -11.24
C MET A 38 -12.69 2.99 -10.29
N ARG A 39 -11.69 2.29 -10.86
CA ARG A 39 -10.52 1.89 -10.08
C ARG A 39 -9.68 3.12 -9.76
N PHE A 40 -9.22 3.22 -8.52
CA PHE A 40 -8.34 4.29 -8.04
C PHE A 40 -7.17 4.55 -8.99
N GLY A 41 -6.51 3.49 -9.47
CA GLY A 41 -5.39 3.60 -10.42
C GLY A 41 -5.76 4.22 -11.76
N ASP A 42 -6.98 4.02 -12.23
CA ASP A 42 -7.47 4.64 -13.47
C ASP A 42 -7.82 6.11 -13.24
N ILE A 43 -8.45 6.45 -12.12
CA ILE A 43 -8.79 7.82 -11.74
C ILE A 43 -7.53 8.70 -11.69
N VAL A 44 -6.48 8.26 -11.01
CA VAL A 44 -5.24 9.06 -10.89
C VAL A 44 -4.51 9.21 -12.22
N VAL A 45 -4.74 8.31 -13.18
CA VAL A 45 -4.23 8.40 -14.55
C VAL A 45 -5.06 9.36 -15.38
N GLU A 46 -6.39 9.27 -15.33
CA GLU A 46 -7.30 10.17 -16.06
C GLU A 46 -7.16 11.61 -15.61
N ARG A 47 -6.90 11.83 -14.31
CA ARG A 47 -6.59 13.15 -13.76
C ARG A 47 -5.20 13.67 -14.13
N GLY A 48 -4.36 12.86 -14.78
CA GLY A 48 -3.02 13.23 -15.22
C GLY A 48 -1.98 13.34 -14.09
N TRP A 49 -2.28 12.88 -12.88
CA TRP A 49 -1.36 12.96 -11.75
C TRP A 49 -0.26 11.89 -11.83
N VAL A 50 -0.60 10.70 -12.33
CA VAL A 50 0.34 9.59 -12.45
C VAL A 50 0.20 8.95 -13.83
N LYS A 51 1.31 8.50 -14.42
CA LYS A 51 1.27 7.77 -15.69
C LYS A 51 0.83 6.33 -15.47
N ARG A 52 0.07 5.75 -16.42
CA ARG A 52 -0.38 4.35 -16.36
C ARG A 52 0.78 3.36 -16.16
N GLN A 53 1.91 3.60 -16.85
CA GLN A 53 3.10 2.76 -16.72
C GLN A 53 3.66 2.74 -15.29
N THR A 54 3.52 3.83 -14.53
CA THR A 54 3.95 3.91 -13.13
C THR A 54 3.07 3.06 -12.22
N ILE A 55 1.75 3.10 -12.42
CA ILE A 55 0.80 2.25 -11.68
C ILE A 55 1.09 0.77 -11.94
N GLU A 56 1.30 0.42 -13.21
CA GLU A 56 1.64 -0.93 -13.62
C GLU A 56 2.97 -1.41 -13.02
N TYR A 57 4.00 -0.55 -13.02
CA TYR A 57 5.29 -0.87 -12.41
C TYR A 57 5.17 -1.11 -10.91
N LEU A 58 4.49 -0.21 -10.18
CA LEU A 58 4.29 -0.34 -8.73
C LEU A 58 3.56 -1.63 -8.39
N THR A 59 2.48 -1.94 -9.12
CA THR A 59 1.67 -3.14 -8.87
C THR A 59 2.47 -4.41 -9.12
N ARG A 60 3.06 -4.56 -10.32
CA ARG A 60 3.73 -5.79 -10.74
C ARG A 60 5.09 -6.01 -10.09
N LYS A 61 5.84 -4.94 -9.84
CA LYS A 61 7.21 -5.04 -9.34
C LYS A 61 7.28 -4.83 -7.84
N ILE A 62 6.64 -3.82 -7.28
CA ILE A 62 6.86 -3.51 -5.86
C ILE A 62 5.84 -4.26 -4.99
N ILE A 63 4.55 -4.07 -5.24
CA ILE A 63 3.48 -4.58 -4.39
C ILE A 63 3.42 -6.11 -4.43
N GLU A 64 3.48 -6.72 -5.61
CA GLU A 64 3.50 -8.19 -5.74
C GLU A 64 4.70 -8.84 -5.06
N MET A 65 5.89 -8.22 -5.16
CA MET A 65 7.09 -8.73 -4.47
C MET A 65 6.95 -8.63 -2.95
N GLU A 66 6.51 -7.48 -2.44
CA GLU A 66 6.35 -7.28 -0.99
C GLU A 66 5.27 -8.19 -0.39
N ARG A 67 4.18 -8.46 -1.12
CA ARG A 67 3.15 -9.40 -0.66
C ARG A 67 3.68 -10.83 -0.56
N LYS A 68 4.44 -11.28 -1.56
CA LYS A 68 5.11 -12.60 -1.53
C LYS A 68 6.09 -12.72 -0.37
N LEU A 69 6.78 -11.63 -0.01
CA LEU A 69 7.69 -11.58 1.14
C LEU A 69 6.92 -11.50 2.48
N GLY A 70 5.74 -10.88 2.51
CA GLY A 70 4.88 -10.77 3.69
C GLY A 70 4.07 -12.03 4.01
N GLU A 71 3.74 -12.85 3.02
CA GLU A 71 2.97 -14.10 3.20
C GLU A 71 3.62 -15.07 4.22
N PRO A 72 4.94 -15.36 4.17
CA PRO A 72 5.61 -16.16 5.19
C PRO A 72 5.57 -15.53 6.60
N LEU A 73 5.55 -14.20 6.71
CA LEU A 73 5.49 -13.49 7.99
C LEU A 73 4.11 -13.56 8.63
N ALA A 74 3.05 -13.50 7.82
CA ALA A 74 1.66 -13.56 8.28
C ALA A 74 1.26 -14.95 8.80
N GLN A 75 1.84 -16.04 8.26
CA GLN A 75 1.56 -17.43 8.67
C GLN A 75 2.35 -17.93 9.90
N GLY A 76 2.98 -17.03 10.66
CA GLY A 76 3.58 -17.39 11.95
C GLY A 76 4.95 -18.05 11.89
N LEU A 77 5.68 -17.96 10.77
CA LEU A 77 7.06 -18.49 10.68
C LEU A 77 8.12 -17.59 11.33
N ILE A 78 7.74 -16.41 11.83
CA ILE A 78 8.60 -15.64 12.73
C ILE A 78 7.90 -15.49 14.07
N GLU A 79 8.08 -16.48 14.95
CA GLU A 79 8.13 -16.21 16.39
C GLU A 79 9.25 -15.20 16.63
N THR A 80 8.97 -13.92 16.42
CA THR A 80 9.88 -12.88 16.87
C THR A 80 9.88 -13.00 18.39
N ARG A 81 11.01 -13.44 18.94
CA ARG A 81 11.32 -13.46 20.38
C ARG A 81 11.06 -12.11 21.08
N TYR A 82 10.74 -11.05 20.35
CA TYR A 82 10.34 -9.74 20.85
C TYR A 82 8.99 -9.68 21.58
N SER A 83 8.11 -10.67 21.43
CA SER A 83 6.82 -10.66 22.15
C SER A 83 6.83 -11.38 23.51
N ARG A 84 7.95 -12.04 23.90
CA ARG A 84 8.06 -12.74 25.21
C ARG A 84 8.58 -11.88 26.36
N GLN A 85 8.96 -10.62 26.13
CA GLN A 85 9.37 -9.70 27.21
C GLN A 85 8.44 -8.49 27.28
N LYS A 86 7.19 -8.69 27.73
CA LYS A 86 6.43 -7.70 28.51
C LYS A 86 5.08 -8.27 28.96
N ARG A 87 5.11 -9.02 30.06
CA ARG A 87 4.14 -8.87 31.16
C ARG A 87 4.88 -9.14 32.47
N PRO A 88 5.24 -8.09 33.25
CA PRO A 88 5.63 -8.28 34.64
C PRO A 88 4.37 -8.50 35.50
N LYS A 89 4.47 -9.53 36.36
CA LYS A 89 3.71 -9.90 37.57
C LYS A 89 2.21 -9.60 37.64
#